data_AF-A0A396ET92-F1
#
_entry.id   AF-A0A396ET92-F1
#
_cell.length_a   1.000
_cell.length_b   1.000
_cell.length_c   1.000
_cell.angle_alpha   90.00
_cell.angle_beta   90.00
_cell.angle_gamma   90.00
#
_symmetry.space_group_name_H-M   'P 1'
#
loop_
_entity.id
_entity.type
_entity.pdbx_description
1 polymer ?
#
loop_
_entity_poly.entity_id
_entity_poly.type
_entity_poly.pdbx_seq_one_letter_code
_entity_poly.pdbx_strand_id
1 'polypeptide(L)'
;MEWIIMGLLVFIVAVILILKSDWQNEKDKILKSQEHISRRNELTESQQYYIGDKCIGLSARKGYGKFPIAGAYYRDLPITMVGKFNGYAIAQTDNEYDQYAIAVYNDAGIHIGFLPRGNKKQHSYIIDEGEDKRVHAYGYLAWHGSGMYGEVCVETDKNAVTKRNKPYITD
;
A
#
# COMPACT_ATOMS: atom_id res chain seq x y z
N MET A 1 -19.72 -21.44 -46.46
CA MET A 1 -18.25 -21.27 -46.30
C MET A 1 -17.89 -19.93 -45.69
N GLU A 2 -18.52 -18.83 -46.10
CA GLU A 2 -18.20 -17.47 -45.59
C GLU A 2 -18.32 -17.32 -44.05
N TRP A 3 -19.35 -17.89 -43.43
CA TRP A 3 -19.52 -17.86 -41.97
C TRP A 3 -18.41 -18.60 -41.19
N ILE A 4 -17.85 -19.66 -41.77
CA ILE A 4 -16.73 -20.41 -41.18
C ILE A 4 -15.46 -19.56 -41.25
N ILE A 5 -15.22 -18.89 -42.38
CA ILE A 5 -14.07 -17.99 -42.57
C ILE A 5 -14.17 -16.78 -41.63
N MET A 6 -15.37 -16.21 -41.47
CA MET A 6 -15.63 -15.09 -40.57
C MET A 6 -15.40 -15.47 -39.09
N GLY A 7 -15.87 -16.64 -38.67
CA GLY A 7 -15.63 -17.15 -37.30
C GLY A 7 -14.14 -17.38 -37.01
N LEU A 8 -13.38 -17.87 -38.01
CA LEU A 8 -11.94 -18.11 -37.89
C LEU A 8 -11.15 -16.79 -37.76
N LEU A 9 -11.55 -15.76 -38.51
CA LEU A 9 -10.97 -14.41 -38.38
C LEU A 9 -11.21 -13.79 -37.00
N VAL A 10 -12.43 -13.89 -36.46
CA VAL A 10 -12.75 -13.38 -35.12
C VAL A 10 -11.93 -14.10 -34.05
N PHE A 11 -11.77 -15.42 -34.16
CA PHE A 11 -10.95 -16.20 -33.24
C PHE A 11 -9.47 -15.77 -33.28
N ILE A 12 -8.89 -15.58 -34.47
CA ILE A 12 -7.50 -15.10 -34.62
C ILE A 12 -7.32 -13.72 -33.98
N VAL A 13 -8.25 -12.79 -34.22
CA VAL A 13 -8.18 -11.44 -33.62
C VAL A 13 -8.27 -11.52 -32.10
N ALA A 14 -9.17 -12.34 -31.54
CA ALA A 14 -9.29 -12.52 -30.10
C ALA A 14 -8.00 -13.09 -29.48
N VAL A 15 -7.38 -14.09 -30.11
CA VAL A 15 -6.10 -14.67 -29.66
C VAL A 15 -4.98 -13.63 -29.71
N ILE A 16 -4.89 -12.83 -30.77
CA ILE A 16 -3.89 -11.75 -30.88
C ILE A 16 -4.08 -10.71 -29.76
N LEU A 17 -5.33 -10.34 -29.44
CA LEU A 17 -5.60 -9.38 -28.37
C LEU A 17 -5.20 -9.91 -26.99
N ILE A 18 -5.50 -11.19 -26.70
CA ILE A 18 -5.11 -11.83 -25.43
C ILE A 18 -3.57 -11.89 -25.31
N LEU A 19 -2.89 -12.40 -26.33
CA LEU A 19 -1.41 -12.50 -26.33
C LEU A 19 -0.74 -11.12 -26.21
N LYS A 20 -1.30 -10.09 -26.85
CA LYS A 20 -0.78 -8.73 -26.76
C LYS A 20 -0.94 -8.15 -25.34
N SER A 21 -2.08 -8.38 -24.70
CA SER A 21 -2.33 -7.96 -23.31
C SER A 21 -1.34 -8.61 -22.34
N ASP A 22 -1.14 -9.92 -22.46
CA ASP A 22 -0.20 -10.65 -21.60
C ASP A 22 1.25 -10.16 -21.79
N TRP A 23 1.66 -9.92 -23.04
CA TRP A 23 2.98 -9.37 -23.33
C TRP A 23 3.18 -7.94 -22.78
N GLN A 24 2.15 -7.09 -22.83
CA GLN A 24 2.21 -5.75 -22.25
C GLN A 24 2.37 -5.81 -20.72
N ASN A 25 1.59 -6.66 -20.04
CA ASN A 25 1.69 -6.84 -18.59
C ASN A 25 3.09 -7.33 -18.16
N GLU A 26 3.67 -8.27 -18.90
CA GLU A 26 5.02 -8.77 -18.63
C GLU A 26 6.07 -7.68 -18.84
N LYS A 27 5.96 -6.92 -19.94
CA LYS A 27 6.85 -5.80 -20.25
C LYS A 27 6.80 -4.72 -19.17
N ASP A 28 5.61 -4.38 -18.67
CA ASP A 28 5.45 -3.35 -17.64
C ASP A 28 6.03 -3.80 -16.30
N LYS A 29 5.89 -5.08 -15.92
CA LYS A 29 6.57 -5.65 -14.75
C LYS A 29 8.09 -5.55 -14.88
N ILE A 30 8.63 -5.91 -16.06
CA ILE A 30 10.07 -5.84 -16.34
C ILE A 30 10.55 -4.39 -16.28
N LEU A 31 9.84 -3.45 -16.93
CA LEU A 31 10.20 -2.03 -16.95
C LEU A 31 10.22 -1.43 -15.54
N LYS A 32 9.17 -1.68 -14.74
CA LYS A 32 9.13 -1.27 -13.33
C LYS A 32 10.31 -1.84 -12.57
N SER A 33 10.57 -3.15 -12.69
CA SER A 33 11.71 -3.76 -12.01
C SER A 33 13.06 -3.15 -12.44
N GLN A 34 13.25 -2.82 -13.72
CA GLN A 34 14.48 -2.19 -14.21
C GLN A 34 14.67 -0.76 -13.69
N GLU A 35 13.60 0.04 -13.67
CA GLU A 35 13.62 1.39 -13.08
C GLU A 35 13.92 1.35 -11.58
N HIS A 36 13.44 0.33 -10.88
CA HIS A 36 13.75 0.15 -9.46
C HIS A 36 15.17 -0.39 -9.21
N ILE A 37 15.71 -1.23 -10.11
CA ILE A 37 17.11 -1.70 -10.04
C ILE A 37 18.08 -0.54 -10.21
N SER A 38 17.85 0.39 -11.16
CA SER A 38 18.73 1.54 -11.36
C SER A 38 18.74 2.47 -10.14
N ARG A 39 17.58 2.69 -9.51
CA ARG A 39 17.44 3.47 -8.27
C ARG A 39 17.92 2.73 -7.01
N ARG A 40 18.22 1.43 -7.09
CA ARG A 40 18.76 0.66 -5.94
C ARG A 40 20.11 1.21 -5.47
N ASN A 41 20.89 1.81 -6.37
CA ASN A 41 22.16 2.45 -6.07
C ASN A 41 22.00 3.74 -5.24
N GLU A 42 20.78 4.29 -5.16
CA GLU A 42 20.44 5.48 -4.36
C GLU A 42 19.98 5.12 -2.93
N LEU A 43 19.81 3.82 -2.63
CA LEU A 43 19.36 3.38 -1.32
C LEU A 43 20.46 3.50 -0.27
N THR A 44 20.11 4.08 0.87
CA THR A 44 20.96 4.04 2.06
C THR A 44 21.11 2.61 2.58
N GLU A 45 22.18 2.34 3.34
CA GLU A 45 22.42 1.03 3.96
C GLU A 45 21.22 0.57 4.82
N SER A 46 20.60 1.50 5.55
CA SER A 46 19.41 1.21 6.36
C SER A 46 18.18 0.80 5.54
N GLN A 47 18.04 1.32 4.32
CA GLN A 47 16.95 0.99 3.41
C GLN A 47 17.15 -0.35 2.72
N GLN A 48 18.40 -0.76 2.50
CA GLN A 48 18.72 -2.06 1.92
C GLN A 48 18.21 -3.23 2.77
N TYR A 49 18.06 -3.04 4.09
CA TYR A 49 17.43 -4.03 4.99
C TYR A 49 15.98 -4.37 4.59
N TYR A 50 15.26 -3.45 3.96
CA TYR A 50 13.86 -3.60 3.56
C TYR A 50 13.70 -4.18 2.15
N ILE A 51 14.78 -4.72 1.57
CA ILE A 51 14.75 -5.33 0.24
C ILE A 51 14.88 -6.86 0.34
N GLY A 52 13.99 -7.57 -0.34
CA GLY A 52 13.95 -9.04 -0.44
C GLY A 52 13.09 -9.70 0.63
N ASP A 53 13.16 -11.03 0.68
CA ASP A 53 12.40 -11.85 1.64
C ASP A 53 13.02 -11.77 3.04
N LYS A 54 12.60 -10.75 3.80
CA LYS A 54 13.01 -10.54 5.19
C LYS A 54 11.82 -10.56 6.12
N CYS A 55 11.99 -11.24 7.25
CA CYS A 55 11.10 -11.08 8.39
C CYS A 55 11.42 -9.74 9.06
N ILE A 56 10.58 -8.74 8.83
CA ILE A 56 10.75 -7.40 9.39
C ILE A 56 9.85 -7.29 10.61
N GLY A 57 10.46 -7.15 11.78
CA GLY A 57 9.73 -7.05 13.04
C GLY A 57 9.01 -5.72 13.19
N LEU A 58 7.68 -5.72 13.08
CA LEU A 58 6.82 -4.62 13.53
C LEU A 58 5.92 -5.10 14.67
N SER A 59 6.12 -4.50 15.84
CA SER A 59 5.32 -4.73 17.04
C SER A 59 4.41 -3.54 17.30
N ALA A 60 3.11 -3.80 17.45
CA ALA A 60 2.15 -2.77 17.80
C ALA A 60 2.42 -2.26 19.22
N ARG A 61 2.60 -0.94 19.33
CA ARG A 61 2.55 -0.20 20.59
C ARG A 61 1.14 -0.30 21.18
N LYS A 62 1.02 -0.18 22.50
CA LYS A 62 -0.29 -0.09 23.18
C LYS A 62 -1.12 1.04 22.57
N GLY A 63 -2.39 0.77 22.30
CA GLY A 63 -3.28 1.71 21.62
C GLY A 63 -3.18 1.69 20.10
N TYR A 64 -2.44 0.74 19.50
CA TYR A 64 -2.37 0.54 18.06
C TYR A 64 -2.76 -0.90 17.68
N GLY A 65 -3.44 -1.05 16.56
CA GLY A 65 -3.65 -2.32 15.86
C GLY A 65 -2.67 -2.49 14.71
N LYS A 66 -2.15 -3.70 14.48
CA LYS A 66 -1.24 -4.00 13.37
C LYS A 66 -2.00 -4.60 12.19
N PHE A 67 -1.74 -4.09 11.00
CA PHE A 67 -2.40 -4.49 9.76
C PHE A 67 -1.36 -4.63 8.64
N PRO A 68 -1.52 -5.58 7.71
CA PRO A 68 -0.77 -5.56 6.46
C PRO A 68 -1.27 -4.39 5.59
N ILE A 69 -0.40 -3.82 4.77
CA ILE A 69 -0.76 -2.77 3.81
C ILE A 69 -1.26 -3.44 2.52
N ALA A 70 -2.51 -3.19 2.16
CA ALA A 70 -3.10 -3.60 0.91
C ALA A 70 -2.86 -2.54 -0.19
N GLY A 71 -2.73 -2.99 -1.44
CA GLY A 71 -2.67 -2.11 -2.60
C GLY A 71 -1.32 -1.42 -2.87
N ALA A 72 -0.34 -1.53 -1.97
CA ALA A 72 1.00 -0.94 -2.15
C ALA A 72 1.69 -1.40 -3.45
N TYR A 73 1.52 -2.67 -3.83
CA TYR A 73 2.03 -3.25 -5.09
C TYR A 73 1.56 -2.50 -6.34
N TYR A 74 0.29 -2.06 -6.35
CA TYR A 74 -0.31 -1.39 -7.51
C TYR A 74 -0.02 0.11 -7.54
N ARG A 75 0.64 0.62 -6.49
CA ARG A 75 1.04 2.02 -6.43
C ARG A 75 2.42 2.20 -7.05
N ASP A 76 2.60 3.31 -7.73
CA ASP A 76 3.89 3.70 -8.31
C ASP A 76 4.78 4.38 -7.25
N LEU A 77 5.03 3.66 -6.15
CA LEU A 77 5.86 4.16 -5.05
C LEU A 77 7.34 3.97 -5.40
N PRO A 78 8.18 5.02 -5.28
CA PRO A 78 9.60 4.87 -5.53
C PRO A 78 10.22 3.94 -4.49
N ILE A 79 11.15 3.08 -4.93
CA ILE A 79 11.86 2.13 -4.04
C ILE A 79 12.60 2.84 -2.89
N THR A 80 12.95 4.12 -3.06
CA THR A 80 13.54 4.96 -2.01
C THR A 80 12.60 5.26 -0.85
N MET A 81 11.31 4.87 -0.92
CA MET A 81 10.38 4.92 0.21
C MET A 81 10.39 3.66 1.07
N VAL A 82 11.17 2.62 0.71
CA VAL A 82 11.37 1.47 1.61
C VAL A 82 11.98 1.95 2.92
N GLY A 83 11.61 1.31 4.01
CA GLY A 83 12.00 1.72 5.36
C GLY A 83 10.81 2.00 6.26
N LYS A 84 11.11 2.48 7.47
CA LYS A 84 10.09 2.88 8.44
C LYS A 84 9.48 4.21 8.03
N PHE A 85 8.20 4.37 8.32
CA PHE A 85 7.50 5.64 8.13
C PHE A 85 6.62 5.96 9.34
N ASN A 86 6.39 7.25 9.55
CA ASN A 86 5.25 7.77 10.32
C ASN A 86 4.28 8.45 9.33
N GLY A 87 3.03 8.60 9.78
CA GLY A 87 1.96 9.15 8.97
C GLY A 87 0.61 9.02 9.66
N TYR A 88 -0.42 8.85 8.83
CA TYR A 88 -1.79 8.80 9.31
C TYR A 88 -2.66 7.86 8.47
N ALA A 89 -3.71 7.36 9.09
CA ALA A 89 -4.78 6.63 8.43
C ALA A 89 -6.04 7.51 8.41
N ILE A 90 -6.73 7.54 7.26
CA ILE A 90 -7.98 8.28 7.06
C ILE A 90 -9.09 7.34 6.59
N ALA A 91 -10.26 7.47 7.19
CA ALA A 91 -11.45 6.72 6.77
C ALA A 91 -12.06 7.40 5.54
N GLN A 92 -12.13 6.68 4.42
CA GLN A 92 -12.82 7.16 3.22
C GLN A 92 -14.32 6.85 3.36
N THR A 93 -15.17 7.84 3.05
CA THR A 93 -16.64 7.71 3.12
C THR A 93 -17.31 7.61 1.75
N ASP A 94 -16.56 7.86 0.69
CA ASP A 94 -16.99 7.97 -0.71
C ASP A 94 -16.32 6.93 -1.62
N ASN A 95 -15.71 5.89 -1.04
CA ASN A 95 -15.05 4.84 -1.81
C ASN A 95 -16.09 3.89 -2.45
N GLU A 96 -16.08 3.79 -3.78
CA GLU A 96 -17.02 3.00 -4.58
C GLU A 96 -16.87 1.47 -4.41
N TYR A 97 -15.72 0.99 -3.92
CA TYR A 97 -15.41 -0.44 -3.81
C TYR A 97 -15.50 -0.99 -2.39
N ASP A 98 -15.26 -0.17 -1.38
CA ASP A 98 -15.29 -0.57 0.02
C ASP A 98 -15.79 0.59 0.91
N GLN A 99 -17.00 0.43 1.44
CA GLN A 99 -17.63 1.38 2.36
C GLN A 99 -16.84 1.60 3.68
N TYR A 100 -15.90 0.70 4.01
CA TYR A 100 -15.02 0.79 5.17
C TYR A 100 -13.55 0.96 4.77
N ALA A 101 -13.29 1.53 3.59
CA ALA A 101 -11.93 1.80 3.12
C ALA A 101 -11.19 2.75 4.08
N ILE A 102 -9.98 2.34 4.48
CA ILE A 102 -9.09 3.15 5.30
C ILE A 102 -7.78 3.30 4.53
N ALA A 103 -7.52 4.51 4.06
CA ALA A 103 -6.32 4.86 3.32
C ALA A 103 -5.20 5.24 4.29
N VAL A 104 -3.97 4.88 3.95
CA VAL A 104 -2.76 5.12 4.74
C VAL A 104 -1.83 6.05 3.98
N TYR A 105 -1.39 7.09 4.65
CA TYR A 105 -0.48 8.10 4.14
C TYR A 105 0.75 8.20 5.04
N ASN A 106 1.89 8.61 4.48
CA ASN A 106 3.03 9.06 5.29
C ASN A 106 2.87 10.55 5.68
N ASP A 107 3.78 11.06 6.51
CA ASP A 107 3.81 12.48 6.91
C ASP A 107 3.97 13.46 5.74
N ALA A 108 4.52 13.01 4.61
CA ALA A 108 4.61 13.79 3.38
C ALA A 108 3.31 13.82 2.56
N GLY A 109 2.23 13.17 3.05
CA GLY A 109 0.95 13.09 2.36
C GLY A 109 0.94 12.13 1.16
N ILE A 110 1.94 11.25 1.02
CA ILE A 110 1.99 10.24 -0.05
C ILE A 110 1.10 9.07 0.36
N HIS A 111 0.16 8.72 -0.51
CA HIS A 111 -0.72 7.56 -0.33
C HIS A 111 0.07 6.27 -0.48
N ILE A 112 0.28 5.56 0.63
CA ILE A 112 1.03 4.30 0.68
C ILE A 112 0.16 3.11 0.26
N GLY A 113 -1.09 3.08 0.71
CA GLY A 113 -2.02 2.00 0.42
C GLY A 113 -3.23 2.04 1.33
N PHE A 114 -3.88 0.91 1.51
CA PHE A 114 -5.07 0.76 2.33
C PHE A 114 -4.86 -0.28 3.43
N LEU A 115 -5.71 -0.24 4.46
CA LEU A 115 -5.92 -1.44 5.27
C LEU A 115 -6.70 -2.48 4.46
N PRO A 116 -6.62 -3.77 4.80
CA PRO A 116 -7.44 -4.80 4.17
C PRO A 116 -8.94 -4.49 4.33
N ARG A 117 -9.76 -5.06 3.45
CA ARG A 117 -11.21 -4.84 3.50
C ARG A 117 -11.82 -5.35 4.82
N GLY A 118 -12.94 -4.75 5.23
CA GLY A 118 -13.76 -5.23 6.35
C GLY A 118 -13.35 -4.70 7.73
N ASN A 119 -12.47 -3.71 7.80
CA ASN A 119 -12.02 -3.09 9.06
C ASN A 119 -13.05 -2.10 9.66
N LYS A 120 -14.31 -2.51 9.78
CA LYS A 120 -15.44 -1.67 10.22
C LYS A 120 -15.20 -0.96 11.55
N LYS A 121 -14.70 -1.67 12.57
CA LYS A 121 -14.44 -1.09 13.90
C LYS A 121 -13.39 0.03 13.84
N GLN A 122 -12.31 -0.21 13.09
CA GLN A 122 -11.25 0.78 12.90
C GLN A 122 -11.75 1.97 12.09
N HIS A 123 -12.56 1.73 11.05
CA HIS A 123 -13.13 2.78 10.22
C HIS A 123 -14.03 3.71 11.05
N SER A 124 -14.98 3.14 11.82
CA SER A 124 -15.83 3.93 12.71
C SER A 124 -15.03 4.71 13.75
N TYR A 125 -14.02 4.08 14.36
CA TYR A 125 -13.13 4.76 15.31
C TYR A 125 -12.46 5.99 14.68
N ILE A 126 -11.93 5.87 13.47
CA ILE A 126 -11.27 6.98 12.76
C ILE A 126 -12.26 8.11 12.43
N ILE A 127 -13.50 7.77 12.07
CA ILE A 127 -14.55 8.77 11.81
C ILE A 127 -14.90 9.57 13.07
N ASP A 128 -14.88 8.93 14.24
CA ASP A 128 -15.27 9.52 15.52
C ASP A 128 -14.16 10.43 16.14
N GLU A 129 -12.93 10.40 15.61
CA GLU A 129 -11.76 11.12 16.16
C GLU A 129 -11.69 12.63 15.81
N GLY A 130 -12.68 13.16 15.09
CA GLY A 130 -12.85 14.60 14.87
C GLY A 130 -12.95 15.01 13.40
N GLU A 131 -12.86 16.32 13.12
CA GLU A 131 -13.14 16.91 11.80
C GLU A 131 -12.30 16.34 10.66
N ASP A 132 -11.03 16.03 10.94
CA ASP A 132 -10.08 15.52 9.94
C ASP A 132 -10.25 14.01 9.64
N LYS A 133 -11.04 13.29 10.45
CA LYS A 133 -11.29 11.83 10.32
C LYS A 133 -9.99 11.04 10.10
N ARG A 134 -8.94 11.42 10.83
CA ARG A 134 -7.59 10.85 10.70
C ARG A 134 -7.02 10.48 12.05
N VAL A 135 -6.24 9.40 12.08
CA VAL A 135 -5.53 8.95 13.27
C VAL A 135 -4.08 8.63 12.95
N HIS A 136 -3.21 8.65 13.96
CA HIS A 136 -1.79 8.38 13.76
C HIS A 136 -1.55 6.95 13.26
N ALA A 137 -0.57 6.80 12.37
CA ALA A 137 -0.09 5.53 11.87
C ALA A 137 1.44 5.51 11.76
N TYR A 138 2.05 4.35 11.99
CA TYR A 138 3.47 4.13 11.70
C TYR A 138 3.67 2.71 11.20
N GLY A 139 4.68 2.48 10.39
CA GLY A 139 4.87 1.17 9.79
C GLY A 139 6.19 1.07 9.07
N TYR A 140 6.24 0.12 8.14
CA TYR A 140 7.34 0.04 7.18
C TYR A 140 6.84 -0.33 5.79
N LEU A 141 7.62 0.07 4.79
CA LEU A 141 7.52 -0.43 3.42
C LEU A 141 8.76 -1.26 3.08
N ALA A 142 8.54 -2.36 2.38
CA ALA A 142 9.57 -3.30 1.96
C ALA A 142 9.31 -3.79 0.53
N TRP A 143 10.38 -4.01 -0.22
CA TRP A 143 10.31 -4.39 -1.62
C TRP A 143 10.66 -5.87 -1.78
N HIS A 144 9.77 -6.65 -2.41
CA HIS A 144 10.08 -8.03 -2.78
C HIS A 144 9.80 -8.27 -4.27
N GLY A 145 10.82 -8.71 -4.99
CA GLY A 145 10.75 -9.06 -6.41
C GLY A 145 10.24 -7.92 -7.27
N SER A 146 8.92 -7.92 -7.49
CA SER A 146 8.21 -7.05 -8.41
C SER A 146 7.32 -5.97 -7.76
N GLY A 147 7.32 -5.82 -6.42
CA GLY A 147 6.58 -4.70 -5.83
C GLY A 147 6.71 -4.46 -4.33
N MET A 148 6.05 -3.38 -3.91
CA MET A 148 5.99 -2.91 -2.53
C MET A 148 4.97 -3.70 -1.70
N TYR A 149 5.37 -4.02 -0.47
CA TYR A 149 4.51 -4.53 0.59
C TYR A 149 4.89 -3.86 1.90
N GLY A 150 4.13 -4.11 2.96
CA GLY A 150 4.46 -3.57 4.28
C GLY A 150 3.44 -3.89 5.33
N GLU A 151 3.73 -3.49 6.55
CA GLU A 151 2.80 -3.51 7.67
C GLU A 151 2.68 -2.09 8.25
N VAL A 152 1.51 -1.80 8.80
CA VAL A 152 1.18 -0.54 9.45
C VAL A 152 0.53 -0.81 10.81
N CYS A 153 0.91 -0.01 11.78
CA CYS A 153 0.24 0.10 13.07
C CYS A 153 -0.60 1.37 13.06
N VAL A 154 -1.91 1.21 13.21
CA VAL A 154 -2.90 2.30 13.22
C VAL A 154 -3.46 2.46 14.62
N GLU A 155 -3.60 3.70 15.08
CA GLU A 155 -4.17 4.00 16.39
C GLU A 155 -5.59 3.45 16.50
N THR A 156 -5.87 2.75 17.61
CA THR A 156 -7.17 2.12 17.93
C THR A 156 -7.76 2.67 19.24
N ASP A 157 -6.95 3.35 20.06
CA ASP A 157 -7.35 3.88 21.37
C ASP A 157 -6.45 5.05 21.76
N LYS A 158 -6.93 6.27 21.53
CA LYS A 158 -6.28 7.53 21.89
C LYS A 158 -5.92 7.65 23.37
N ASN A 159 -6.74 7.11 24.27
CA ASN A 159 -6.45 7.14 25.71
C ASN A 159 -5.23 6.27 26.03
N ALA A 160 -5.10 5.12 25.37
CA ALA A 160 -3.94 4.25 25.52
C ALA A 160 -2.66 4.86 24.88
N VAL A 161 -2.79 5.60 23.79
CA VAL A 161 -1.67 6.31 23.14
C VAL A 161 -1.18 7.47 24.01
N THR A 162 -2.07 8.35 24.44
CA THR A 162 -1.76 9.55 25.24
C THR A 162 -1.20 9.24 26.62
N LYS A 163 -1.64 8.14 27.27
CA LYS A 163 -1.10 7.73 28.57
C LYS A 163 0.34 7.20 28.52
N ARG A 164 0.84 6.82 27.34
CA ARG A 164 2.21 6.31 27.17
C ARG A 164 3.18 7.37 26.66
N ASN A 165 2.73 8.24 25.78
CA ASN A 165 3.51 9.38 25.36
C ASN A 165 3.39 10.43 26.47
N LYS A 166 4.46 10.68 27.26
CA LYS A 166 4.62 12.04 27.81
C LYS A 166 4.33 12.98 26.64
N PRO A 167 3.45 13.99 26.80
CA PRO A 167 2.98 14.79 25.69
C PRO A 167 4.17 15.20 24.84
N TYR A 168 4.08 15.03 23.52
CA TYR A 168 4.93 15.81 22.64
C TYR A 168 4.69 17.25 23.07
N ILE A 169 5.76 17.90 23.56
CA ILE A 169 5.72 19.31 23.89
C ILE A 169 5.33 19.99 22.59
N THR A 170 4.08 20.41 22.50
CA THR A 170 3.64 21.38 21.53
C THR A 170 4.02 22.73 22.13
N ASP A 171 5.14 23.27 21.67
CA ASP A 171 5.45 24.69 21.84
C ASP A 171 4.36 25.55 21.17
#